data_AF-A0A3E3E0X0-F1
#
_entry.id   AF-A0A3E3E0X0-F1
#
_cell.length_a   1.000
_cell.length_b   1.000
_cell.length_c   1.000
_cell.angle_alpha   90.00
_cell.angle_beta   90.00
_cell.angle_gamma   90.00
#
_symmetry.space_group_name_H-M   'P 1'
#
loop_
_entity.id
_entity.type
_entity.pdbx_description
1 polymer ?
#
loop_
_entity_poly.entity_id
_entity_poly.type
_entity_poly.pdbx_seq_one_letter_code
_entity_poly.pdbx_strand_id
1 'polypeptide(L)'
;MNLYTETMVDELWHKLESYKILEKKRKVFLEKISFYQEQIKSFYTAKGVSFDGIHIENPTGQDKILNDIISKQQSYEAQYMLNECHIKALETIRDLCCEEVKEMIQKKFFEGKTWDWMQYEGFYKSSHAIRYQIRKELAKLVEH
;
A
#
# COMPACT_ATOMS: atom_id res chain seq x y z
N MET A 1 16.87 -3.88 26.91
CA MET A 1 16.37 -2.86 25.96
C MET A 1 15.80 -1.73 26.80
N ASN A 2 15.99 -0.46 26.44
CA ASN A 2 15.37 0.64 27.19
C ASN A 2 13.92 0.85 26.71
N LEU A 3 13.09 1.54 27.51
CA LEU A 3 11.66 1.75 27.22
C LEU A 3 11.42 2.43 25.86
N TYR A 4 12.32 3.33 25.45
CA TYR A 4 12.25 4.04 24.18
C TYR A 4 12.46 3.08 23.00
N THR A 5 13.51 2.25 23.05
CA THR A 5 13.80 1.25 22.01
C THR A 5 12.68 0.21 21.92
N GLU A 6 12.12 -0.24 23.06
CA GLU A 6 10.98 -1.17 23.06
C GLU A 6 9.77 -0.58 22.33
N THR A 7 9.42 0.68 22.64
CA THR A 7 8.30 1.40 22.00
C THR A 7 8.50 1.51 20.49
N MET A 8 9.69 1.90 20.05
CA MET A 8 10.01 2.04 18.63
C MET A 8 10.02 0.70 17.89
N VAL A 9 10.48 -0.37 18.52
CA VAL A 9 10.39 -1.72 17.96
C VAL A 9 8.93 -2.16 17.81
N ASP A 10 8.06 -1.84 18.76
CA ASP A 10 6.62 -2.08 18.63
C ASP A 10 6.00 -1.28 17.49
N GLU A 11 6.39 -0.02 17.30
CA GLU A 11 5.93 0.75 16.15
C GLU A 11 6.35 0.12 14.81
N LEU A 12 7.61 -0.28 14.68
CA LEU A 12 8.10 -0.95 13.47
C LEU A 12 7.38 -2.28 13.24
N TRP A 13 7.13 -3.03 14.32
CA TRP A 13 6.38 -4.27 14.28
C TRP A 13 4.96 -4.06 13.75
N HIS A 14 4.21 -3.11 14.30
CA HIS A 14 2.85 -2.81 13.85
C HIS A 14 2.82 -2.25 12.42
N LYS A 15 3.82 -1.47 12.03
CA LYS A 15 4.00 -1.02 10.65
C LYS A 15 4.17 -2.21 9.71
N LEU A 16 4.99 -3.22 10.05
CA LEU A 16 5.11 -4.46 9.28
C LEU A 16 3.80 -5.25 9.21
N GLU A 17 3.05 -5.36 10.31
CA GLU A 17 1.72 -6.01 10.32
C GLU A 17 0.72 -5.34 9.36
N SER A 18 0.87 -4.04 9.12
CA SER A 18 0.01 -3.28 8.21
C SER A 18 0.27 -3.54 6.72
N TYR A 19 1.37 -4.22 6.35
CA TYR A 19 1.78 -4.39 4.95
C TYR A 19 0.65 -4.95 4.06
N LYS A 20 -0.03 -6.00 4.48
CA LYS A 20 -1.12 -6.61 3.68
C LYS A 20 -2.31 -5.67 3.47
N ILE A 21 -2.58 -4.79 4.43
CA ILE A 21 -3.61 -3.76 4.30
C ILE A 21 -3.17 -2.72 3.28
N LEU A 22 -1.90 -2.28 3.31
CA LEU A 22 -1.33 -1.36 2.33
C LEU A 22 -1.32 -1.96 0.91
N GLU A 23 -0.98 -3.24 0.78
CA GLU A 23 -1.02 -3.97 -0.49
C GLU A 23 -2.44 -4.05 -1.06
N LYS A 24 -3.45 -4.27 -0.20
CA LYS A 24 -4.86 -4.24 -0.62
C LYS A 24 -5.28 -2.84 -1.05
N LYS A 25 -4.92 -1.80 -0.27
CA LYS A 25 -5.19 -0.40 -0.61
C LYS A 25 -4.57 -0.02 -1.95
N ARG A 26 -3.32 -0.44 -2.21
CA ARG A 26 -2.63 -0.24 -3.50
C ARG A 26 -3.49 -0.69 -4.68
N LYS A 27 -4.02 -1.91 -4.62
CA LYS A 27 -4.89 -2.47 -5.69
C LYS A 27 -6.16 -1.63 -5.86
N VAL A 28 -6.84 -1.30 -4.76
CA VAL A 28 -8.06 -0.49 -4.78
C VAL A 28 -7.81 0.89 -5.39
N PHE A 29 -6.69 1.54 -5.05
CA PHE A 29 -6.36 2.84 -5.62
C PHE A 29 -6.11 2.76 -7.13
N LEU A 30 -5.35 1.76 -7.60
CA LEU A 30 -5.13 1.55 -9.04
C LEU A 30 -6.43 1.29 -9.79
N GLU A 31 -7.33 0.46 -9.24
CA GLU A 31 -8.66 0.21 -9.81
C GLU A 31 -9.48 1.50 -9.93
N LYS A 32 -9.46 2.35 -8.87
CA LYS A 32 -10.17 3.63 -8.89
C LYS A 32 -9.57 4.62 -9.89
N ILE A 33 -8.25 4.70 -9.97
CA ILE A 33 -7.55 5.55 -10.94
C ILE A 33 -7.94 5.12 -12.37
N SER A 34 -7.86 3.83 -12.68
CA SER A 34 -8.27 3.28 -13.99
C SER A 34 -9.73 3.60 -14.32
N PHE A 35 -10.63 3.39 -13.35
CA PHE A 35 -12.06 3.69 -13.50
C PHE A 35 -12.34 5.16 -13.83
N TYR A 36 -11.62 6.11 -13.21
CA TYR A 36 -11.79 7.52 -13.54
C TYR A 36 -11.12 7.90 -14.87
N GLN A 37 -9.98 7.30 -15.22
CA GLN A 37 -9.35 7.49 -16.53
C GLN A 37 -10.27 7.04 -17.67
N GLU A 38 -10.98 5.92 -17.52
CA GLU A 38 -11.96 5.45 -18.49
C GLU A 38 -13.16 6.41 -18.63
N GLN A 39 -13.68 6.91 -17.51
CA GLN A 39 -14.74 7.93 -17.56
C GLN A 39 -14.28 9.20 -18.27
N ILE A 40 -13.09 9.72 -17.96
CA ILE A 40 -12.53 10.91 -18.64
C ILE A 40 -12.43 10.66 -20.15
N LYS A 41 -11.93 9.48 -20.57
CA LYS A 41 -11.89 9.10 -21.99
C LYS A 41 -13.28 9.10 -22.62
N SER A 42 -14.29 8.55 -21.94
CA SER A 42 -15.66 8.51 -22.45
C SER A 42 -16.25 9.92 -22.68
N PHE A 43 -15.94 10.87 -21.80
CA PHE A 43 -16.35 12.28 -21.95
C PHE A 43 -15.73 12.93 -23.20
N TYR A 44 -14.46 12.62 -23.51
CA TYR A 44 -13.81 13.12 -24.72
C TYR A 44 -14.29 12.44 -26.01
N THR A 45 -14.67 11.15 -25.96
CA THR A 45 -15.20 10.42 -27.12
C THR A 45 -16.67 10.74 -27.45
N ALA A 46 -17.46 11.21 -26.48
CA ALA A 46 -18.86 11.55 -26.67
C ALA A 46 -19.10 12.81 -27.56
N LYS A 47 -18.04 13.49 -28.02
CA LYS A 47 -18.13 14.61 -28.98
C LYS A 47 -18.41 14.19 -30.44
N GLY A 48 -18.79 12.94 -30.69
CA GLY A 48 -19.22 12.48 -32.01
C GLY A 48 -20.67 11.99 -32.01
N VAL A 49 -21.52 12.63 -32.85
CA VAL A 49 -22.93 12.32 -33.20
C VAL A 49 -23.95 12.97 -32.22
N SER A 50 -24.87 13.88 -32.60
CA SER A 50 -25.59 14.15 -33.87
C SER A 50 -25.81 15.66 -34.14
N PHE A 51 -25.86 16.02 -35.42
CA PHE A 51 -26.28 17.34 -35.91
C PHE A 51 -27.79 17.29 -36.22
N ASP A 52 -28.63 17.30 -35.19
CA ASP A 52 -30.04 17.68 -35.34
C ASP A 52 -30.27 18.91 -34.46
N GLY A 53 -30.55 20.04 -35.10
CA GLY A 53 -30.46 21.42 -34.58
C GLY A 53 -31.40 21.81 -33.45
N ILE A 54 -31.76 20.89 -32.55
CA ILE A 54 -32.56 21.15 -31.37
C ILE A 54 -32.02 20.26 -30.26
N HIS A 55 -31.01 20.72 -29.51
CA HIS A 55 -30.73 20.40 -28.10
C HIS A 55 -29.40 21.07 -27.74
N ILE A 56 -29.45 22.22 -27.05
CA ILE A 56 -28.27 22.81 -26.43
C ILE A 56 -28.04 22.02 -25.14
N GLU A 57 -27.24 20.95 -25.20
CA GLU A 57 -26.72 20.34 -23.98
C GLU A 57 -25.85 21.38 -23.25
N ASN A 58 -26.18 21.65 -21.99
CA ASN A 58 -25.63 22.74 -21.20
C ASN A 58 -24.11 22.51 -20.93
N PRO A 59 -23.20 23.20 -21.65
CA PRO A 59 -21.76 22.88 -21.63
C PRO A 59 -21.14 23.07 -20.23
N THR A 60 -21.64 24.07 -19.50
CA THR A 60 -21.23 24.44 -18.14
C THR A 60 -21.44 23.31 -17.11
N GLY A 61 -22.47 22.47 -17.32
CA GLY A 61 -22.76 21.34 -16.44
C GLY A 61 -21.81 20.16 -16.67
N GLN A 62 -21.44 19.92 -17.94
CA GLN A 62 -20.50 18.86 -18.32
C GLN A 62 -19.07 19.18 -17.85
N ASP A 63 -18.64 20.43 -17.95
CA ASP A 63 -17.32 20.87 -17.46
C ASP A 63 -17.19 20.69 -15.94
N LYS A 64 -18.24 20.99 -15.17
CA LYS A 64 -18.24 20.78 -13.72
C LYS A 64 -18.12 19.30 -13.36
N ILE A 65 -18.85 18.42 -14.05
CA ILE A 65 -18.80 16.97 -13.82
C ILE A 65 -17.40 16.43 -14.17
N LEU A 66 -16.82 16.87 -15.29
CA LEU A 66 -15.47 16.46 -15.70
C LEU A 66 -14.42 16.91 -14.67
N ASN A 67 -14.50 18.16 -14.20
CA ASN A 67 -13.60 18.68 -13.17
C ASN A 67 -13.72 17.90 -11.83
N ASP A 68 -14.93 17.52 -11.43
CA ASP A 68 -15.14 16.68 -10.24
C ASP A 68 -14.52 15.29 -10.40
N ILE A 69 -14.62 14.69 -11.59
CA ILE A 69 -14.00 13.39 -11.91
C ILE A 69 -12.47 13.49 -11.87
N ILE A 70 -11.89 14.52 -12.51
CA ILE A 70 -10.44 14.76 -12.51
C ILE A 70 -9.94 14.97 -11.09
N SER A 71 -10.63 15.77 -10.28
CA SER A 71 -10.28 16.04 -8.89
C SER A 71 -10.29 14.76 -8.04
N LYS A 72 -11.26 13.87 -8.25
CA LYS A 72 -11.31 12.56 -7.59
C LYS A 72 -10.15 11.67 -8.01
N GLN A 73 -9.84 11.60 -9.30
CA GLN A 73 -8.69 10.85 -9.79
C GLN A 73 -7.39 11.33 -9.13
N GLN A 74 -7.14 12.65 -9.14
CA GLN A 74 -5.94 13.24 -8.53
C GLN A 74 -5.83 12.93 -7.03
N SER A 75 -6.95 12.93 -6.32
CA SER A 75 -6.99 12.54 -4.90
C SER A 75 -6.57 11.07 -4.71
N TYR A 76 -7.06 10.15 -5.56
CA TYR A 76 -6.65 8.74 -5.51
C TYR A 76 -5.20 8.54 -5.92
N GLU A 77 -4.67 9.31 -6.88
CA GLU A 77 -3.24 9.29 -7.25
C GLU A 77 -2.36 9.74 -6.08
N ALA A 78 -2.74 10.82 -5.38
CA ALA A 78 -2.00 11.27 -4.20
C ALA A 78 -2.01 10.20 -3.08
N GLN A 79 -3.16 9.57 -2.83
CA GLN A 79 -3.28 8.49 -1.85
C GLN A 79 -2.47 7.25 -2.26
N TYR A 80 -2.46 6.91 -3.54
CA TYR A 80 -1.63 5.84 -4.10
C TYR A 80 -0.15 6.12 -3.87
N MET A 81 0.34 7.32 -4.20
CA MET A 81 1.74 7.69 -4.00
C MET A 81 2.16 7.62 -2.54
N LEU A 82 1.32 8.12 -1.62
CA LEU A 82 1.58 8.00 -0.18
C LEU A 82 1.64 6.53 0.27
N ASN A 83 0.72 5.69 -0.23
CA ASN A 83 0.70 4.27 0.07
C ASN A 83 1.94 3.54 -0.48
N GLU A 84 2.42 3.91 -1.68
CA GLU A 84 3.68 3.40 -2.24
C GLU A 84 4.88 3.79 -1.37
N CYS A 85 4.94 5.03 -0.87
CA CYS A 85 5.99 5.45 0.07
C CYS A 85 5.99 4.59 1.34
N HIS A 86 4.82 4.31 1.92
CA HIS A 86 4.73 3.43 3.07
C HIS A 86 5.19 2.00 2.76
N ILE A 87 4.77 1.42 1.63
CA ILE A 87 5.21 0.09 1.20
C ILE A 87 6.74 0.04 1.06
N LYS A 88 7.33 1.02 0.37
CA LYS A 88 8.79 1.11 0.19
C LYS A 88 9.54 1.27 1.50
N ALA A 89 8.98 2.02 2.46
CA ALA A 89 9.57 2.13 3.79
C ALA A 89 9.61 0.78 4.51
N LEU A 90 8.54 -0.03 4.41
CA LEU A 90 8.51 -1.39 4.98
C LEU A 90 9.51 -2.33 4.27
N GLU A 91 9.60 -2.25 2.95
CA GLU A 91 10.61 -3.00 2.18
C GLU A 91 12.03 -2.63 2.60
N THR A 92 12.29 -1.34 2.83
CA THR A 92 13.57 -0.85 3.33
C THR A 92 13.89 -1.40 4.73
N ILE A 93 12.92 -1.38 5.66
CA ILE A 93 13.10 -1.96 7.00
C ILE A 93 13.49 -3.45 6.90
N ARG A 94 12.80 -4.21 6.04
CA ARG A 94 13.11 -5.61 5.77
C ARG A 94 14.53 -5.77 5.22
N ASP A 95 14.93 -4.95 4.25
CA ASP A 95 16.20 -5.08 3.54
C ASP A 95 17.41 -4.62 4.36
N LEU A 96 17.20 -3.81 5.39
CA LEU A 96 18.23 -3.43 6.35
C LEU A 96 18.51 -4.53 7.41
N CYS A 97 17.65 -5.53 7.54
CA CYS A 97 17.87 -6.67 8.43
C CYS A 97 18.87 -7.66 7.82
N CYS A 98 19.50 -8.48 8.67
CA CYS A 98 20.33 -9.60 8.18
C CYS A 98 19.51 -10.60 7.35
N GLU A 99 20.14 -11.31 6.42
CA GLU A 99 19.44 -12.16 5.42
C GLU A 99 18.46 -13.16 6.05
N GLU A 100 18.84 -13.81 7.17
CA GLU A 100 17.94 -14.72 7.88
C GLU A 100 16.66 -14.03 8.36
N VAL A 101 16.78 -12.86 8.99
CA VAL A 101 15.62 -12.13 9.53
C VAL A 101 14.83 -11.44 8.42
N LYS A 102 15.50 -10.96 7.37
CA LYS A 102 14.87 -10.47 6.15
C LYS A 102 13.96 -11.54 5.54
N GLU A 103 14.41 -12.79 5.45
CA GLU A 103 13.58 -13.90 5.00
C GLU A 103 12.40 -14.16 5.94
N MET A 104 12.62 -14.13 7.26
CA MET A 104 11.54 -14.29 8.25
C MET A 104 10.47 -13.20 8.11
N ILE A 105 10.89 -11.94 7.94
CA ILE A 105 9.99 -10.80 7.74
C ILE A 105 9.23 -10.97 6.41
N GLN A 106 9.92 -11.34 5.34
CA GLN A 106 9.33 -11.58 4.02
C GLN A 106 8.22 -12.64 4.11
N LYS A 107 8.51 -13.81 4.69
CA LYS A 107 7.52 -14.89 4.85
C LYS A 107 6.36 -14.46 5.73
N LYS A 108 6.63 -13.85 6.89
CA LYS A 108 5.59 -13.56 7.87
C LYS A 108 4.66 -12.42 7.47
N PHE A 109 5.21 -11.30 7.01
CA PHE A 109 4.47 -10.05 6.81
C PHE A 109 4.13 -9.80 5.34
N PHE A 110 5.08 -10.05 4.44
CA PHE A 110 4.89 -9.77 3.01
C PHE A 110 4.14 -10.90 2.29
N GLU A 111 4.45 -12.15 2.59
CA GLU A 111 3.75 -13.32 2.03
C GLU A 111 2.55 -13.76 2.88
N GLY A 112 2.48 -13.33 4.15
CA GLY A 112 1.36 -13.64 5.04
C GLY A 112 1.36 -15.07 5.58
N LYS A 113 2.53 -15.72 5.69
CA LYS A 113 2.63 -17.05 6.29
C LYS A 113 2.23 -17.05 7.77
N THR A 114 1.65 -18.16 8.23
CA THR A 114 1.25 -18.35 9.62
C THR A 114 2.48 -18.66 10.49
N TRP A 115 2.35 -18.44 11.80
CA TRP A 115 3.42 -18.80 12.74
C TRP A 115 3.70 -20.30 12.75
N ASP A 116 2.68 -21.13 12.55
CA ASP A 116 2.84 -22.59 12.44
C ASP A 116 3.64 -22.96 11.19
N TRP A 117 3.34 -22.36 10.03
CA TRP A 117 4.13 -22.59 8.83
C TRP A 117 5.59 -22.18 9.03
N MET A 118 5.83 -21.02 9.65
CA MET A 118 7.18 -20.53 9.96
C MET A 118 7.95 -21.52 10.84
N GLN A 119 7.26 -22.15 11.80
CA GLN A 119 7.86 -23.07 12.75
C GLN A 119 8.12 -24.46 12.15
N TYR A 120 7.20 -25.00 11.37
CA TYR A 120 7.25 -26.41 10.93
C TYR A 120 7.76 -26.60 9.50
N GLU A 121 7.57 -25.61 8.63
CA GLU A 121 7.88 -25.71 7.18
C GLU A 121 8.95 -24.72 6.73
N GLY A 122 9.15 -23.63 7.48
CA GLY A 122 10.09 -22.57 7.12
C GLY A 122 11.43 -22.69 7.83
N PHE A 123 11.47 -22.29 9.09
CA PHE A 123 12.72 -22.02 9.83
C PHE A 123 13.06 -23.07 10.88
N TYR A 124 12.15 -24.02 11.16
CA TYR A 124 12.34 -25.07 12.16
C TYR A 124 12.70 -24.53 13.55
N LYS A 125 12.11 -23.38 13.92
CA LYS A 125 12.29 -22.70 15.21
C LYS A 125 10.94 -22.40 15.83
N SER A 126 10.89 -22.34 17.17
CA SER A 126 9.65 -21.95 17.85
C SER A 126 9.21 -20.55 17.44
N SER A 127 7.90 -20.33 17.37
CA SER A 127 7.34 -19.01 17.04
C SER A 127 7.89 -17.89 17.94
N HIS A 128 8.16 -18.18 19.23
CA HIS A 128 8.78 -17.24 20.15
C HIS A 128 10.22 -16.89 19.77
N ALA A 129 11.04 -17.88 19.40
CA ALA A 129 12.41 -17.65 18.95
C ALA A 129 12.45 -16.80 17.67
N ILE A 130 11.58 -17.08 16.71
CA ILE A 130 11.47 -16.30 15.47
C ILE A 130 11.08 -14.85 15.77
N ARG A 131 10.05 -14.63 16.60
CA ARG A 131 9.64 -13.28 17.02
C ARG A 131 10.77 -12.53 17.70
N TYR A 132 11.49 -13.19 18.60
CA TYR A 132 12.62 -12.60 19.30
C TYR A 132 13.75 -12.21 18.34
N GLN A 133 14.10 -13.07 17.38
CA GLN A 133 15.13 -12.75 16.37
C GLN A 133 14.74 -11.53 15.54
N ILE A 134 13.49 -11.47 15.05
CA ILE A 134 12.99 -10.31 14.30
C ILE A 134 13.09 -9.04 15.15
N ARG A 135 12.54 -9.06 16.37
CA ARG A 135 12.53 -7.88 17.25
C ARG A 135 13.93 -7.44 17.65
N LYS A 136 14.86 -8.39 17.83
CA LYS A 136 16.27 -8.10 18.11
C LYS A 136 16.97 -7.41 16.94
N GLU A 137 16.69 -7.77 15.69
CA GLU A 137 17.24 -7.03 14.55
C GLU A 137 16.58 -5.66 14.40
N LEU A 138 15.26 -5.54 14.57
CA LEU A 138 14.57 -4.25 14.57
C LEU A 138 15.15 -3.30 15.63
N ALA A 139 15.53 -3.82 16.80
CA ALA A 139 16.21 -3.05 17.85
C ALA A 139 17.45 -2.32 17.33
N LYS A 140 18.28 -3.02 16.56
CA LYS A 140 19.54 -2.48 16.04
C LYS A 140 19.29 -1.33 15.08
N LEU A 141 18.16 -1.34 14.36
CA LEU A 141 17.78 -0.26 13.46
C LEU A 141 17.39 1.03 14.19
N VAL A 142 17.03 0.93 15.49
CA VAL A 142 16.55 2.04 16.31
C VAL A 142 17.64 2.54 17.28
N GLU A 143 18.57 1.68 17.66
CA GLU A 143 19.68 2.01 18.59
C GLU A 143 20.79 2.85 17.93
N HIS A 144 20.64 3.23 16.66
CA HIS A 144 21.53 4.11 15.89
C HIS A 144 20.85 5.46 15.61
#